data_AF-A0A965RDY9-F1
#
_entry.id   AF-A0A965RDY9-F1
#
_cell.length_a   1.000
_cell.length_b   1.000
_cell.length_c   1.000
_cell.angle_alpha   90.00
_cell.angle_beta   90.00
_cell.angle_gamma   90.00
#
_symmetry.space_group_name_H-M   'P 1'
#
loop_
_entity.id
_entity.type
_entity.pdbx_description
1 polymer ?
#
loop_
_entity_poly.entity_id
_entity_poly.type
_entity_poly.pdbx_seq_one_letter_code
_entity_poly.pdbx_strand_id
1 'polypeptide(L)'
;LPRNTEIEEALQEYQRLFGGEGHEASLHAQRQVALDVMHRLQEFKPRLVGAVLAGTATAHDDVILHVFADRIEAITLRLLEQGVPFELAERRTRFNSERVVNQPSVRLEVDDQPVELVVFGIDGIRQAPVSPIDGKPMRRADANEVAALL
;
A
#
# COMPACT_ATOMS: atom_id res chain seq x y z
N LEU A 1 -7.03 20.08 -18.09
CA LEU A 1 -6.82 18.65 -17.76
C LEU A 1 -7.78 18.29 -16.63
N PRO A 2 -8.37 17.08 -16.63
CA PRO A 2 -9.18 16.60 -15.51
C PRO A 2 -8.34 16.58 -14.23
N ARG A 3 -8.98 16.79 -13.08
CA ARG A 3 -8.34 16.67 -11.77
C ARG A 3 -8.14 15.18 -11.46
N ASN A 4 -7.07 14.84 -10.74
CA ASN A 4 -6.77 13.45 -10.39
C ASN A 4 -7.92 12.77 -9.62
N THR A 5 -8.72 13.53 -8.86
CA THR A 5 -9.93 13.04 -8.19
C THR A 5 -11.01 12.60 -9.18
N GLU A 6 -11.24 13.38 -10.25
CA GLU A 6 -12.21 13.03 -11.28
C GLU A 6 -11.76 11.77 -12.05
N ILE A 7 -10.44 11.58 -12.18
CA ILE A 7 -9.86 10.36 -12.76
C ILE A 7 -10.08 9.17 -11.83
N GLU A 8 -9.80 9.29 -10.54
CA GLU A 8 -9.96 8.18 -9.60
C GLU A 8 -11.43 7.79 -9.40
N GLU A 9 -12.34 8.77 -9.28
CA GLU A 9 -13.79 8.52 -9.22
C GLU A 9 -14.28 7.85 -10.51
N ALA A 10 -13.86 8.35 -11.68
CA ALA A 10 -14.22 7.73 -12.95
C ALA A 10 -13.61 6.33 -13.09
N LEU A 11 -12.40 6.08 -12.59
CA LEU A 11 -11.76 4.76 -12.62
C LEU A 11 -12.49 3.78 -11.69
N GLN A 12 -12.89 4.24 -10.50
CA GLN A 12 -13.65 3.43 -9.54
C GLN A 12 -15.05 3.10 -10.07
N GLU A 13 -15.75 4.09 -10.64
CA GLU A 13 -17.04 3.90 -11.29
C GLU A 13 -16.91 2.98 -12.51
N TYR A 14 -15.87 3.18 -13.33
CA TYR A 14 -15.60 2.36 -14.51
C TYR A 14 -15.28 0.92 -14.14
N GLN A 15 -14.43 0.68 -13.15
CA GLN A 15 -14.08 -0.67 -12.72
C GLN A 15 -15.27 -1.38 -12.06
N ARG A 16 -16.10 -0.65 -11.30
CA ARG A 16 -17.37 -1.18 -10.76
C ARG A 16 -18.39 -1.52 -11.85
N LEU A 17 -18.47 -0.72 -12.92
CA LEU A 17 -19.45 -0.92 -14.00
C LEU A 17 -18.97 -1.87 -15.11
N PHE A 18 -17.66 -1.96 -15.34
CA PHE A 18 -17.07 -2.60 -16.52
C PHE A 18 -15.85 -3.49 -16.24
N GLY A 19 -15.31 -3.52 -15.01
CA GLY A 19 -14.14 -4.32 -14.66
C GLY A 19 -14.38 -5.83 -14.71
N GLY A 20 -15.64 -6.26 -14.58
CA GLY A 20 -16.06 -7.66 -14.66
C GLY A 20 -15.48 -8.55 -13.54
N GLU A 21 -15.80 -9.83 -13.59
CA GLU A 21 -15.41 -10.82 -12.57
C GLU A 21 -13.89 -10.93 -12.39
N GLY A 22 -13.11 -10.68 -13.45
CA GLY A 22 -11.65 -10.75 -13.41
C GLY A 22 -11.00 -9.64 -12.57
N HIS A 23 -11.55 -8.42 -12.60
CA HIS A 23 -11.06 -7.32 -11.77
C HIS A 23 -11.39 -7.54 -10.30
N GLU A 24 -12.62 -7.95 -9.98
CA GLU A 24 -13.03 -8.23 -8.60
C GLU A 24 -12.20 -9.37 -7.99
N ALA A 25 -11.97 -10.44 -8.75
CA ALA A 25 -11.12 -11.55 -8.31
C ALA A 25 -9.68 -11.12 -8.06
N SER A 26 -9.10 -10.31 -8.97
CA SER A 26 -7.75 -9.76 -8.81
C SER A 26 -7.63 -8.87 -7.57
N LEU A 27 -8.58 -7.95 -7.37
CA LEU A 27 -8.59 -7.03 -6.23
C LEU A 27 -8.77 -7.79 -4.91
N HIS A 28 -9.64 -8.80 -4.90
CA HIS A 28 -9.82 -9.68 -3.74
C HIS A 28 -8.51 -10.41 -3.41
N ALA A 29 -7.83 -10.97 -4.40
CA ALA A 29 -6.53 -11.63 -4.19
C ALA A 29 -5.47 -10.64 -3.64
N GLN A 30 -5.40 -9.42 -4.19
CA GLN A 30 -4.51 -8.36 -3.68
C GLN A 30 -4.76 -7.99 -2.22
N ARG A 31 -6.04 -7.93 -1.82
CA ARG A 31 -6.41 -7.68 -0.41
C ARG A 31 -6.07 -8.86 0.50
N GLN A 32 -6.20 -10.09 0.02
CA GLN A 32 -5.81 -11.28 0.77
C GLN A 32 -4.31 -11.29 1.04
N VAL A 33 -3.49 -11.04 0.02
CA VAL A 33 -2.02 -10.92 0.18
C VAL A 33 -1.66 -9.77 1.11
N ALA A 34 -2.32 -8.61 0.96
CA ALA A 34 -2.12 -7.48 1.88
C ALA A 34 -2.37 -7.91 3.34
N LEU A 35 -3.49 -8.57 3.61
CA LEU A 35 -3.88 -9.02 4.94
C LEU A 35 -2.88 -10.04 5.51
N ASP A 36 -2.42 -10.98 4.69
CA ASP A 36 -1.46 -12.01 5.11
C ASP A 36 -0.10 -11.40 5.47
N VAL A 37 0.41 -10.49 4.64
CA VAL A 37 1.64 -9.74 4.93
C VAL A 37 1.46 -8.87 6.18
N MET A 38 0.29 -8.24 6.33
CA MET A 38 -0.02 -7.42 7.51
C MET A 38 0.02 -8.23 8.81
N HIS A 39 -0.46 -9.47 8.81
CA HIS A 39 -0.39 -10.35 9.97
C HIS A 39 1.03 -10.81 10.29
N ARG A 40 1.82 -11.16 9.27
CA ARG A 40 3.23 -11.59 9.43
C ARG A 40 4.13 -10.48 9.98
N LEU A 41 3.81 -9.23 9.65
CA LEU A 41 4.54 -8.02 10.03
C LEU A 41 3.81 -7.17 11.07
N GLN A 42 2.87 -7.75 11.83
CA GLN A 42 1.98 -7.02 12.75
C GLN A 42 2.71 -6.11 13.75
N GLU A 43 3.93 -6.49 14.16
CA GLU A 43 4.77 -5.72 15.09
C GLU A 43 5.11 -4.32 14.54
N PHE A 44 5.16 -4.16 13.21
CA PHE A 44 5.43 -2.91 12.51
C PHE A 44 4.16 -2.12 12.16
N LYS A 45 3.00 -2.54 12.68
CA LYS A 45 1.69 -1.87 12.53
C LYS A 45 1.34 -1.52 11.07
N PRO A 46 1.43 -2.47 10.14
CA PRO A 46 1.29 -2.21 8.72
C PRO A 46 -0.08 -1.61 8.39
N ARG A 47 -0.10 -0.72 7.40
CA ARG A 47 -1.31 -0.05 6.91
C ARG A 47 -1.40 -0.14 5.39
N LEU A 48 -2.48 -0.72 4.88
CA LEU A 48 -2.77 -0.74 3.44
C LEU A 48 -3.11 0.68 2.97
N VAL A 49 -2.61 1.04 1.79
CA VAL A 49 -2.85 2.34 1.14
C VAL A 49 -2.98 2.18 -0.38
N GLY A 50 -3.32 3.27 -1.08
CA GLY A 50 -3.29 3.32 -2.54
C GLY A 50 -4.46 2.58 -3.20
N ALA A 51 -4.25 2.16 -4.45
CA ALA A 51 -5.31 1.66 -5.34
C ALA A 51 -6.03 0.42 -4.79
N VAL A 52 -5.29 -0.51 -4.16
CA VAL A 52 -5.88 -1.73 -3.57
C VAL A 52 -6.85 -1.37 -2.43
N LEU A 53 -6.51 -0.34 -1.64
CA LEU A 53 -7.42 0.15 -0.60
C LEU A 53 -8.62 0.88 -1.20
N ALA A 54 -8.39 1.73 -2.21
CA ALA A 54 -9.44 2.49 -2.89
C ALA A 54 -10.39 1.57 -3.69
N GLY A 55 -9.97 0.33 -3.98
CA GLY A 55 -10.68 -0.58 -4.85
C GLY A 55 -10.55 -0.19 -6.32
N THR A 56 -9.49 0.55 -6.66
CA THR A 56 -9.20 1.02 -8.02
C THR A 56 -8.03 0.26 -8.68
N ALA A 57 -7.48 -0.74 -7.99
CA ALA A 57 -6.29 -1.48 -8.44
C ALA A 57 -6.58 -2.43 -9.60
N THR A 58 -5.73 -2.38 -10.60
CA THR A 58 -5.62 -3.37 -11.67
C THR A 58 -4.69 -4.52 -11.24
N ALA A 59 -4.65 -5.59 -12.03
CA ALA A 59 -3.75 -6.72 -11.81
C ALA A 59 -2.26 -6.37 -11.88
N HIS A 60 -1.91 -5.17 -12.35
CA HIS A 60 -0.54 -4.67 -12.45
C HIS A 60 -0.15 -3.69 -11.34
N ASP A 61 -1.10 -3.33 -10.46
CA ASP A 61 -0.82 -2.44 -9.34
C ASP A 61 -0.18 -3.21 -8.17
N ASP A 62 0.81 -2.57 -7.55
CA ASP A 62 1.46 -3.10 -6.35
C ASP A 62 0.53 -3.02 -5.13
N VAL A 63 0.62 -4.03 -4.26
CA VAL A 63 0.10 -3.95 -2.90
C VAL A 63 1.04 -3.07 -2.07
N ILE A 64 0.63 -1.85 -1.76
CA ILE A 64 1.46 -0.91 -1.02
C ILE A 64 1.06 -0.89 0.45
N LEU A 65 2.01 -1.24 1.32
CA LEU A 65 1.87 -1.17 2.76
C LEU A 65 2.81 -0.10 3.33
N HIS A 66 2.28 0.77 4.18
CA HIS A 66 3.10 1.59 5.05
C HIS A 66 3.41 0.80 6.32
N VAL A 67 4.69 0.64 6.65
CA VAL A 67 5.16 -0.03 7.88
C VAL A 67 5.93 0.96 8.75
N PHE A 68 5.94 0.74 10.06
CA PHE A 68 6.48 1.68 11.05
C PHE A 68 7.57 1.02 11.88
N ALA A 69 8.81 1.49 11.70
CA ALA A 69 9.99 0.99 12.39
C ALA A 69 11.02 2.11 12.55
N ASP A 70 11.89 2.00 13.55
CA ASP A 70 12.97 2.98 13.75
C ASP A 70 13.94 3.00 12.56
N ARG A 71 14.18 1.84 11.94
CA ARG A 71 15.04 1.68 10.77
C ARG A 71 14.57 0.55 9.87
N ILE A 72 14.94 0.60 8.60
CA ILE A 72 14.58 -0.42 7.59
C ILE A 72 15.13 -1.81 7.93
N GLU A 73 16.26 -1.88 8.62
CA GLU A 73 16.91 -3.14 9.01
C GLU A 73 16.03 -4.03 9.89
N ALA A 74 15.12 -3.45 10.67
CA ALA A 74 14.16 -4.22 11.45
C ALA A 74 13.19 -4.99 10.52
N ILE A 75 12.77 -4.37 9.42
CA ILE A 75 11.91 -5.00 8.41
C ILE A 75 12.70 -6.07 7.64
N THR A 76 13.90 -5.73 7.16
CA THR A 76 14.69 -6.66 6.34
C THR A 76 15.15 -7.88 7.14
N LEU A 77 15.53 -7.70 8.41
CA LEU A 77 15.86 -8.83 9.29
C LEU A 77 14.66 -9.77 9.45
N ARG A 78 13.45 -9.22 9.65
CA ARG A 78 12.24 -10.03 9.77
C ARG A 78 11.94 -10.84 8.51
N LEU A 79 12.16 -10.24 7.32
CA LEU A 79 11.99 -10.92 6.04
C LEU A 79 13.05 -12.02 5.84
N LEU A 80 14.31 -11.76 6.21
CA LEU A 80 15.38 -12.76 6.18
C LEU A 80 15.07 -13.96 7.09
N GLU A 81 14.59 -13.72 8.31
CA GLU A 81 14.18 -14.78 9.23
C GLU A 81 13.06 -15.66 8.67
N GLN A 82 12.18 -15.07 7.85
CA GLN A 82 11.10 -15.78 7.17
C GLN A 82 11.53 -16.41 5.84
N GLY A 83 12.79 -16.22 5.42
CA GLY A 83 13.31 -16.71 4.14
C GLY A 83 12.67 -16.04 2.92
N VAL A 84 12.12 -14.82 3.08
CA VAL A 84 11.43 -14.09 2.01
C VAL A 84 12.46 -13.28 1.20
N PRO A 85 12.60 -13.53 -0.11
CA PRO A 85 13.43 -12.70 -0.97
C PRO A 85 12.87 -11.29 -1.08
N PHE A 86 13.74 -10.28 -1.13
CA PHE A 86 13.34 -8.89 -1.28
C PHE A 86 14.41 -8.04 -1.96
N GLU A 87 13.99 -6.90 -2.47
CA GLU A 87 14.84 -5.84 -2.99
C GLU A 87 14.69 -4.56 -2.17
N LEU A 88 15.79 -3.84 -1.99
CA LEU A 88 15.77 -2.50 -1.41
C LEU A 88 15.41 -1.46 -2.48
N ALA A 89 14.60 -0.48 -2.09
CA ALA A 89 14.15 0.59 -2.94
C ALA A 89 13.95 1.88 -2.15
N GLU A 90 13.56 2.93 -2.86
CA GLU A 90 13.09 4.18 -2.25
C GLU A 90 11.77 4.59 -2.89
N ARG A 91 10.85 5.09 -2.07
CA ARG A 91 9.59 5.68 -2.52
C ARG A 91 9.55 7.17 -2.22
N ARG A 92 9.35 7.97 -3.26
CA ARG A 92 9.15 9.41 -3.12
C ARG A 92 7.77 9.69 -2.52
N THR A 93 7.74 10.22 -1.30
CA THR A 93 6.50 10.56 -0.58
C THR A 93 6.41 12.07 -0.35
N ARG A 94 5.20 12.62 -0.49
CA ARG A 94 4.95 14.06 -0.26
C ARG A 94 4.18 14.21 1.04
N PHE A 95 4.63 15.10 1.92
CA PHE A 95 3.91 15.44 3.17
C PHE A 95 3.17 16.77 3.07
N ASN A 96 3.67 17.69 2.26
CA ASN A 96 3.01 18.94 1.89
C ASN A 96 3.66 19.49 0.60
N SER A 97 3.29 20.69 0.16
CA SER A 97 3.82 21.32 -1.06
C SER A 97 5.35 21.50 -1.06
N GLU A 98 5.96 21.66 0.10
CA GLU A 98 7.38 22.00 0.25
C GLU A 98 8.23 20.82 0.74
N ARG A 99 7.59 19.79 1.32
CA ARG A 99 8.26 18.62 1.91
C ARG A 99 7.96 17.37 1.11
N VAL A 100 8.95 16.96 0.32
CA VAL A 100 9.00 15.68 -0.38
C VAL A 100 10.21 14.90 0.12
N VAL A 101 10.00 13.66 0.52
CA VAL A 101 11.01 12.80 1.17
C VAL A 101 11.05 11.46 0.45
N ASN A 102 12.24 10.97 0.13
CA ASN A 102 12.43 9.58 -0.27
C ASN A 102 12.40 8.71 0.98
N GLN A 103 11.35 7.90 1.11
CA GLN A 103 11.26 6.90 2.16
C GLN A 103 11.97 5.64 1.69
N PRO A 104 12.76 4.98 2.56
CA PRO A 104 13.28 3.66 2.24
C PRO A 104 12.10 2.68 2.10
N SER A 105 12.18 1.77 1.15
CA SER A 105 11.19 0.73 0.92
C SER A 105 11.81 -0.62 0.62
N VAL A 106 11.00 -1.65 0.79
CA VAL A 106 11.34 -3.04 0.46
C VAL A 106 10.30 -3.57 -0.51
N ARG A 107 10.73 -4.11 -1.65
CA ARG A 107 9.87 -4.81 -2.60
C ARG A 107 10.04 -6.31 -2.47
N LEU A 108 8.94 -7.03 -2.47
CA LEU A 108 8.88 -8.48 -2.39
C LEU A 108 7.70 -8.99 -3.23
N GLU A 109 7.65 -10.29 -3.46
CA GLU A 109 6.55 -10.95 -4.15
C GLU A 109 5.92 -11.98 -3.22
N VAL A 110 4.59 -11.99 -3.17
CA VAL A 110 3.80 -12.93 -2.36
C VAL A 110 2.64 -13.41 -3.23
N ASP A 111 2.55 -14.72 -3.44
CA ASP A 111 1.53 -15.35 -4.31
C ASP A 111 1.39 -14.66 -5.68
N ASP A 112 2.53 -14.46 -6.36
CA ASP A 112 2.67 -13.78 -7.66
C ASP A 112 2.23 -12.29 -7.66
N GLN A 113 2.06 -11.68 -6.48
CA GLN A 113 1.69 -10.28 -6.36
C GLN A 113 2.85 -9.43 -5.84
N PRO A 114 3.18 -8.32 -6.53
CA PRO A 114 4.19 -7.39 -6.05
C PRO A 114 3.67 -6.64 -4.83
N VAL A 115 4.48 -6.65 -3.76
CA VAL A 115 4.22 -5.93 -2.51
C VAL A 115 5.35 -4.95 -2.29
N GLU A 116 5.01 -3.69 -1.98
CA GLU A 116 5.97 -2.69 -1.53
C GLU A 116 5.70 -2.27 -0.08
N LEU A 117 6.69 -2.48 0.77
CA LEU A 117 6.71 -2.02 2.16
C LEU A 117 7.44 -0.68 2.23
N VAL A 118 6.70 0.41 2.38
CA VAL A 118 7.27 1.75 2.54
C VAL A 118 7.49 2.00 4.03
N VAL A 119 8.74 2.22 4.42
CA VAL A 119 9.13 2.29 5.82
C VAL A 119 9.07 3.74 6.32
N PHE A 120 8.33 3.94 7.39
CA PHE A 120 8.25 5.21 8.12
C PHE A 120 8.85 5.03 9.51
N GLY A 121 9.37 6.11 10.09
CA GLY A 121 9.64 6.15 11.53
C GLY A 121 8.37 5.91 12.35
N ILE A 122 8.51 5.47 13.60
CA ILE A 122 7.38 5.07 14.47
C ILE A 122 6.31 6.17 14.57
N ASP A 123 6.71 7.43 14.73
CA ASP A 123 5.79 8.58 14.81
C ASP A 123 5.07 8.88 13.50
N GLY A 124 5.58 8.35 12.38
CA GLY A 124 5.00 8.47 11.05
C GLY A 124 3.61 7.87 10.93
N ILE A 125 3.18 7.02 11.88
CA ILE A 125 1.82 6.44 11.89
C ILE A 125 0.74 7.52 11.98
N ARG A 126 1.02 8.63 12.69
CA ARG A 126 0.11 9.78 12.86
C ARG A 126 0.27 10.85 11.78
N GLN A 127 1.29 10.73 10.92
CA GLN A 127 1.64 11.71 9.89
C GLN A 127 1.55 11.05 8.52
N ALA A 128 0.34 10.88 8.01
CA ALA A 128 0.15 10.34 6.67
C ALA A 128 0.69 11.33 5.61
N PRO A 129 1.43 10.86 4.59
CA PRO A 129 1.71 11.63 3.39
C PRO A 129 0.41 12.15 2.76
N VAL A 130 0.52 13.17 1.91
CA VAL A 130 -0.60 13.62 1.09
C VAL A 130 -0.81 12.66 -0.07
N SER A 131 -2.08 12.36 -0.34
CA SER A 131 -2.48 11.61 -1.51
C SER A 131 -2.13 12.41 -2.77
N PRO A 132 -1.52 11.78 -3.79
CA PRO A 132 -1.28 12.43 -5.07
C PRO A 132 -2.58 12.72 -5.83
N ILE A 133 -3.71 12.17 -5.37
CA ILE A 133 -5.01 12.29 -6.03
C ILE A 133 -5.73 13.57 -5.58
N ASP A 134 -6.00 13.71 -4.28
CA ASP A 134 -6.84 14.80 -3.75
C ASP A 134 -6.07 15.79 -2.86
N GLY A 135 -4.78 15.54 -2.61
CA GLY A 135 -3.94 16.35 -1.74
C GLY A 135 -4.29 16.26 -0.25
N LYS A 136 -5.27 15.43 0.13
CA LYS A 136 -5.62 15.17 1.54
C LYS A 136 -4.67 14.12 2.13
N PRO A 137 -4.62 13.97 3.46
CA PRO A 137 -3.87 12.88 4.08
C PRO A 137 -4.30 11.52 3.49
N MET A 138 -3.34 10.71 3.05
CA MET A 138 -3.61 9.38 2.50
C MET A 138 -4.38 8.53 3.50
N ARG A 139 -5.45 7.87 3.04
CA ARG A 139 -6.13 6.84 3.83
C ARG A 139 -5.18 5.68 4.10
N ARG A 140 -5.24 5.16 5.32
CA ARG A 140 -4.45 4.04 5.83
C ARG A 140 -5.38 3.08 6.56
N ALA A 141 -5.54 1.86 6.05
CA ALA A 141 -6.37 0.84 6.68
C ALA A 141 -5.53 -0.14 7.50
N ASP A 142 -5.95 -0.49 8.72
CA ASP A 142 -5.38 -1.67 9.41
C ASP A 142 -5.97 -2.99 8.92
N ALA A 143 -5.43 -4.09 9.44
CA ALA A 143 -5.81 -5.45 9.09
C ALA A 143 -7.31 -5.70 9.32
N ASN A 144 -7.93 -5.10 10.34
CA ASN A 144 -9.37 -5.27 10.59
C ASN A 144 -10.19 -4.56 9.51
N GLU A 145 -9.81 -3.34 9.16
CA GLU A 145 -10.43 -2.61 8.05
C GLU A 145 -10.24 -3.33 6.71
N VAL A 146 -9.07 -3.94 6.46
CA VAL A 146 -8.82 -4.72 5.24
C VAL A 146 -9.61 -6.02 5.23
N ALA A 147 -9.69 -6.73 6.34
CA ALA A 147 -10.47 -7.96 6.46
C ALA A 147 -11.97 -7.73 6.22
N ALA A 148 -12.49 -6.55 6.53
CA ALA A 148 -13.88 -6.16 6.25
C ALA A 148 -14.16 -5.87 4.76
N LEU A 149 -13.12 -5.85 3.90
CA LEU A 149 -13.22 -5.64 2.46
C LEU A 149 -13.11 -6.92 1.63
N LEU A 150 -12.94 -8.06 2.30
CA LEU A 150 -12.96 -9.42 1.74
C LEU A 150 -14.36 -10.01 1.92
#